data_AF-A0A932WMF4-F1
#
_entry.id   AF-A0A932WMF4-F1
#
_cell.length_a   1.000
_cell.length_b   1.000
_cell.length_c   1.000
_cell.angle_alpha   90.00
_cell.angle_beta   90.00
_cell.angle_gamma   90.00
#
_symmetry.space_group_name_H-M   'P 1'
#
loop_
_entity.id
_entity.type
_entity.pdbx_description
1 polymer ?
#
loop_
_entity_poly.entity_id
_entity_poly.type
_entity_poly.pdbx_seq_one_letter_code
_entity_poly.pdbx_strand_id
1 'polypeptide(L)'
;MSSLPPQGDWQERLAVIVDTMRDMSRHTDPQQMVRAYGERITPLFPHARRLSLSRRGLDIPQYRITRSTTWTEDVNPWKEKHR
;
A
#
# COMPACT_ATOMS: atom_id res chain seq x y z
N MET A 1 18.89 10.39 -7.10
CA MET A 1 19.05 10.67 -5.65
C MET A 1 17.73 10.35 -4.98
N SER A 2 17.63 9.19 -4.32
CA SER A 2 16.41 8.77 -3.63
C SER A 2 16.40 9.46 -2.27
N SER A 3 15.55 10.46 -2.09
CA SER A 3 15.38 11.12 -0.80
C SER A 3 14.70 10.14 0.17
N LEU A 4 15.43 9.80 1.23
CA LEU A 4 14.89 9.30 2.50
C LEU A 4 13.69 10.17 2.92
N PRO A 5 12.77 9.69 3.80
CA PRO A 5 11.85 10.63 4.44
C PRO A 5 12.68 11.76 5.04
N PRO A 6 12.20 13.02 5.04
CA PRO A 6 12.92 14.06 5.76
C PRO A 6 13.15 13.54 7.19
N GLN A 7 14.41 13.48 7.60
CA GLN A 7 14.80 13.45 9.02
C GLN A 7 14.47 14.81 9.67
N GLY A 8 13.42 15.47 9.19
CA GLY A 8 13.00 16.81 9.52
C GLY A 8 11.97 16.80 10.64
N ASP A 9 11.61 18.02 11.02
CA ASP A 9 10.73 18.33 12.12
C ASP A 9 9.42 17.52 12.05
N TRP A 10 8.89 17.09 13.18
CA TRP A 10 7.75 16.16 13.20
C TRP A 10 6.50 16.74 12.52
N GLN A 11 6.42 18.06 12.40
CA GLN A 11 5.40 18.84 11.70
C GLN A 11 5.44 18.57 10.19
N GLU A 12 6.63 18.44 9.59
CA GLU A 12 6.76 18.10 8.17
C GLU A 12 6.27 16.67 7.92
N ARG A 13 6.64 15.74 8.81
CA ARG A 13 6.14 14.36 8.77
C ARG A 13 4.62 14.31 8.95
N LEU A 14 4.07 15.11 9.85
CA LEU A 14 2.62 15.22 10.08
C LEU A 14 1.91 15.79 8.85
N ALA A 15 2.46 16.82 8.20
CA ALA A 15 1.90 17.40 6.99
C ALA A 15 1.80 16.35 5.87
N VAL A 16 2.87 15.56 5.66
CA VAL A 16 2.86 14.45 4.69
C VAL A 16 1.78 13.41 5.00
N ILE A 17 1.62 13.05 6.28
CA ILE A 17 0.58 12.10 6.71
C ILE A 17 -0.82 12.67 6.45
N VAL A 18 -1.09 13.92 6.84
CA VAL A 18 -2.40 14.57 6.67
C VAL A 18 -2.77 14.66 5.19
N ASP A 19 -1.85 15.10 4.33
CA ASP A 19 -2.12 15.21 2.90
C ASP A 19 -2.33 13.84 2.24
N THR A 20 -1.58 12.82 2.68
CA THR A 20 -1.81 11.44 2.25
C THR A 20 -3.21 10.95 2.62
N MET A 21 -3.66 11.20 3.86
CA MET A 21 -5.01 10.79 4.30
C MET A 21 -6.12 11.55 3.58
N ARG A 22 -5.94 12.84 3.31
CA ARG A 22 -6.88 13.64 2.50
C ARG A 22 -7.03 13.08 1.09
N ASP A 23 -5.91 12.75 0.44
CA ASP A 23 -5.91 12.16 -0.89
C ASP A 23 -6.63 10.80 -0.91
N MET A 24 -6.28 9.92 0.02
CA MET A 24 -6.93 8.61 0.17
C MET A 24 -8.44 8.71 0.32
N SER A 25 -8.92 9.70 1.09
CA SER A 25 -10.36 9.90 1.34
C SER A 25 -11.16 10.27 0.09
N ARG A 26 -10.51 10.71 -0.99
CA ARG A 26 -11.17 11.10 -2.25
C ARG A 26 -11.31 9.95 -3.25
N HIS A 27 -10.56 8.86 -3.06
CA HIS A 27 -10.65 7.71 -3.95
C HIS A 27 -11.91 6.89 -3.68
N THR A 28 -12.60 6.50 -4.75
CA THR A 28 -13.77 5.61 -4.71
C THR A 28 -13.45 4.18 -5.17
N ASP A 29 -12.38 3.99 -5.96
CA ASP A 29 -11.88 2.67 -6.35
C ASP A 29 -10.82 2.17 -5.34
N PRO A 30 -11.05 1.04 -4.65
CA PRO A 30 -10.12 0.52 -3.64
C PRO A 30 -8.75 0.14 -4.18
N GLN A 31 -8.65 -0.31 -5.45
CA GLN A 31 -7.37 -0.69 -6.05
C GLN A 31 -6.52 0.55 -6.32
N GLN A 32 -7.12 1.61 -6.87
CA GLN A 32 -6.46 2.89 -7.08
C GLN A 32 -6.01 3.50 -5.75
N MET A 33 -6.88 3.49 -4.73
CA MET A 33 -6.56 4.03 -3.41
C MET A 33 -5.32 3.35 -2.79
N VAL A 34 -5.24 2.02 -2.81
CA VAL A 34 -4.09 1.30 -2.25
C VAL A 34 -2.80 1.51 -3.06
N ARG A 35 -2.91 1.67 -4.39
CA ARG A 35 -1.75 2.00 -5.23
C ARG A 35 -1.18 3.38 -4.87
N ALA A 36 -2.04 4.40 -4.85
CA ALA A 36 -1.66 5.76 -4.48
C ALA A 36 -1.03 5.83 -3.07
N TYR A 37 -1.61 5.11 -2.10
CA TYR A 37 -1.03 4.99 -0.76
C TYR A 37 0.37 4.36 -0.78
N GLY A 38 0.55 3.25 -1.51
CA GLY A 38 1.84 2.57 -1.62
C GLY A 38 2.93 3.47 -2.19
N GLU A 39 2.61 4.23 -3.24
CA GLU A 39 3.54 5.19 -3.87
C GLU A 39 3.98 6.29 -2.90
N ARG A 40 3.05 6.84 -2.11
CA ARG A 40 3.33 7.90 -1.13
C ARG A 40 4.10 7.42 0.11
N ILE A 41 3.89 6.19 0.54
CA ILE A 41 4.53 5.62 1.74
C ILE A 41 5.91 5.03 1.47
N THR A 42 6.18 4.58 0.24
CA THR A 42 7.46 3.96 -0.12
C THR A 42 8.67 4.85 0.19
N PRO A 43 8.66 6.17 -0.11
CA PRO A 43 9.74 7.06 0.30
C PRO A 43 9.90 7.16 1.81
N LEU A 44 8.83 7.00 2.60
CA LEU A 44 8.86 7.09 4.06
C LEU A 44 9.38 5.81 4.72
N PHE A 45 9.14 4.66 4.09
CA PHE A 45 9.57 3.35 4.56
C PHE A 45 10.22 2.58 3.41
N PRO A 46 11.49 2.85 3.12
CA PRO A 46 12.20 2.18 2.04
C PRO A 46 12.24 0.67 2.28
N HIS A 47 11.79 -0.11 1.30
CA HIS A 47 11.79 -1.56 1.35
C HIS A 47 12.20 -2.14 -0.01
N ALA A 48 12.98 -3.23 0.01
CA ALA A 48 13.43 -3.88 -1.23
C ALA A 48 12.30 -4.66 -1.93
N ARG A 49 11.38 -5.25 -1.15
CA ARG A 49 10.28 -6.09 -1.61
C ARG A 49 9.06 -5.89 -0.71
N ARG A 50 7.87 -6.13 -1.26
CA ARG A 50 6.59 -6.03 -0.56
C ARG A 50 5.75 -7.27 -0.83
N LEU A 51 5.20 -7.82 0.25
CA LEU A 51 4.23 -8.92 0.25
C LEU A 51 3.03 -8.51 1.10
N SER A 52 1.81 -8.69 0.59
CA SER A 52 0.58 -8.46 1.35
C SER A 52 -0.24 -9.73 1.43
N LEU A 53 -0.75 -10.03 2.62
CA LEU A 53 -1.50 -11.25 2.92
C LEU A 53 -2.90 -10.91 3.42
N SER A 54 -3.87 -11.77 3.11
CA SER A 54 -5.24 -11.68 3.61
C SER A 54 -5.73 -13.04 4.08
N ARG A 55 -6.46 -13.04 5.19
CA ARG A 55 -7.26 -14.18 5.68
C ARG A 55 -8.76 -13.96 5.52
N ARG A 56 -9.17 -12.88 4.85
CA ARG A 56 -10.58 -12.50 4.72
C ARG A 56 -11.32 -13.55 3.88
N GLY A 57 -12.32 -14.19 4.47
CA GLY A 57 -13.16 -15.19 3.80
C GLY A 57 -12.40 -16.48 3.48
N LEU A 58 -11.45 -16.88 4.31
CA LEU A 58 -10.69 -18.12 4.19
C LEU A 58 -10.80 -18.93 5.48
N ASP A 59 -10.92 -20.25 5.36
CA ASP A 59 -10.89 -21.16 6.50
C ASP A 59 -9.47 -21.36 7.00
N ILE A 60 -9.33 -21.63 8.30
CA ILE A 60 -8.02 -21.97 8.88
C ILE A 60 -7.53 -23.28 8.25
N PRO A 61 -6.24 -23.42 7.85
CA PRO A 61 -5.11 -22.49 8.07
C PRO A 61 -4.78 -21.58 6.87
N GLN A 62 -5.71 -21.38 5.95
CA GLN A 62 -5.44 -20.76 4.66
C GLN A 62 -5.21 -19.25 4.75
N TYR A 63 -4.36 -18.76 3.85
CA TYR A 63 -4.15 -17.34 3.59
C TYR A 63 -3.98 -17.12 2.08
N ARG A 64 -4.30 -15.91 1.63
CA ARG A 64 -4.11 -15.50 0.23
C ARG A 64 -3.09 -14.38 0.18
N ILE A 65 -2.09 -14.52 -0.69
CA ILE A 65 -1.23 -13.40 -1.06
C ILE A 65 -2.06 -12.50 -1.97
N THR A 66 -2.22 -11.23 -1.60
CA THR A 66 -3.00 -10.27 -2.39
C THR A 66 -2.13 -9.34 -3.22
N ARG A 67 -0.83 -9.25 -2.90
CA ARG A 67 0.17 -8.45 -3.62
C ARG A 67 1.55 -9.05 -3.43
N SER A 68 2.37 -9.02 -4.47
CA SER A 68 3.81 -9.26 -4.38
C SER A 68 4.57 -8.38 -5.38
N THR A 69 5.68 -7.78 -4.97
CA THR A 69 6.61 -7.12 -5.89
C THR A 69 7.33 -8.08 -6.84
N THR A 70 7.16 -9.40 -6.66
CA THR A 70 7.73 -10.43 -7.55
C THR A 70 6.80 -10.81 -8.68
N TRP A 71 5.55 -10.31 -8.70
CA TRP A 71 4.60 -10.59 -9.76
C TRP A 71 4.80 -9.65 -10.94
N THR A 72 4.56 -10.15 -12.15
CA THR A 72 4.57 -9.35 -13.38
C THR A 72 3.25 -8.61 -13.60
N GLU A 73 2.16 -9.15 -13.06
CA GLU A 73 0.82 -8.58 -13.12
C GLU A 73 0.29 -8.28 -11.73
N ASP A 74 -0.47 -7.21 -11.62
CA ASP A 74 -1.07 -6.77 -10.38
C ASP A 74 -2.46 -7.39 -10.23
N VAL A 75 -2.70 -8.12 -9.14
CA VAL A 75 -4.02 -8.70 -8.83
C VAL A 75 -4.91 -7.64 -8.18
N ASN A 76 -6.18 -7.60 -8.56
CA ASN A 76 -7.22 -6.86 -7.85
C ASN A 76 -7.95 -7.80 -6.88
N PRO A 77 -7.61 -7.82 -5.58
CA PRO A 77 -8.15 -8.79 -4.64
C PRO A 77 -9.65 -8.61 -4.35
N TRP A 78 -10.23 -7.47 -4.75
CA TRP A 78 -11.67 -7.23 -4.63
C TRP A 78 -12.46 -7.86 -5.78
N LYS A 79 -11.86 -7.98 -6.98
CA LYS A 79 -12.50 -8.54 -8.18
C LYS A 79 -12.04 -9.97 -8.50
N GLU A 80 -10.79 -10.30 -8.19
CA GLU A 80 -10.09 -11.53 -8.61
C GLU A 80 -9.76 -12.44 -7.41
N LYS A 81 -10.75 -12.76 -6.58
CA LYS A 81 -10.55 -13.55 -5.34
C LYS A 81 -10.01 -14.97 -5.57
N HIS A 82 -10.07 -15.48 -6.79
CA HIS A 82 -9.62 -16.83 -7.14
C HIS A 82 -8.17 -16.86 -7.66
N ARG A 83 -7.56 -15.69 -7.88
CA ARG A 83 -6.15 -15.56 -8.24
C ARG A 83 -5.28 -15.38 -7.00
#